data_AF-A0A2J8N408-F1
#
_entry.id   AF-A0A2J8N408-F1
#
_cell.length_a   1.000
_cell.length_b   1.000
_cell.length_c   1.000
_cell.angle_alpha   90.00
_cell.angle_beta   90.00
_cell.angle_gamma   90.00
#
_symmetry.space_group_name_H-M   'P 1'
#
loop_
_entity.id
_entity.type
_entity.pdbx_description
1 polymer ?
#
loop_
_entity_poly.entity_id
_entity_poly.type
_entity_poly.pdbx_seq_one_letter_code
_entity_poly.pdbx_strand_id
1 'polypeptide(L)'
;RNMALRWETNIKNGVCSLEFDRKDISMNKLVATSLEGKFHVFDMRTQHPTKGFASVSEKAHKSTVWQVRHLPQNRELFLTAGGAGGLHLWK
;
A
#
# COMPACT_ATOMS: atom_id res chain seq x y z
N ARG A 1 9.46 -8.94 -22.56
CA ARG A 1 8.18 -8.52 -21.94
C ARG A 1 8.04 -7.03 -22.20
N ASN A 2 7.05 -6.61 -22.99
CA ASN A 2 6.82 -5.18 -23.24
C ASN A 2 6.23 -4.54 -21.99
N MET A 3 6.73 -3.37 -21.62
CA MET A 3 6.11 -2.57 -20.57
C MET A 3 4.76 -2.07 -21.08
N ALA A 4 3.70 -2.36 -20.35
CA ALA A 4 2.34 -1.92 -20.65
C ALA A 4 1.67 -1.45 -19.36
N LEU A 5 0.95 -0.34 -19.44
CA LEU A 5 0.15 0.16 -18.33
C LEU A 5 -1.00 -0.82 -18.05
N ARG A 6 -1.01 -1.44 -16.86
CA ARG A 6 -2.10 -2.34 -16.44
C ARG A 6 -3.22 -1.60 -15.72
N TRP A 7 -2.86 -0.63 -14.89
CA TRP A 7 -3.77 0.17 -14.09
C TRP A 7 -3.01 1.37 -13.51
N GLU A 8 -3.71 2.51 -13.40
CA GLU A 8 -3.23 3.70 -12.72
C GLU A 8 -4.33 4.30 -11.85
N THR A 9 -3.92 5.01 -10.80
CA THR A 9 -4.80 5.79 -9.95
C THR A 9 -4.00 6.92 -9.30
N ASN A 10 -4.70 7.88 -8.71
CA ASN A 10 -4.10 9.00 -8.00
C ASN A 10 -4.63 9.02 -6.55
N ILE A 11 -3.71 8.87 -5.57
CA ILE A 11 -4.04 8.88 -4.14
C ILE A 11 -3.91 10.27 -3.50
N LYS A 12 -3.91 11.33 -4.32
CA LYS A 12 -3.86 12.77 -4.00
C LYS A 12 -2.56 13.29 -3.41
N ASN A 13 -1.84 12.46 -2.66
CA ASN A 13 -0.58 12.80 -2.02
C ASN A 13 0.60 12.06 -2.66
N GLY A 14 1.81 12.61 -2.48
CA GLY A 14 3.04 11.98 -2.97
C GLY A 14 3.20 10.57 -2.39
N VAL A 15 3.38 9.58 -3.28
CA VAL A 15 3.61 8.18 -2.90
C VAL A 15 5.04 8.02 -2.39
N CYS A 16 5.21 7.44 -1.20
CA CYS A 16 6.52 7.23 -0.57
C CYS A 16 7.02 5.79 -0.71
N SER A 17 6.13 4.81 -0.57
CA SER A 17 6.45 3.39 -0.64
C SER A 17 5.29 2.59 -1.20
N LEU A 18 5.61 1.49 -1.90
CA LEU A 18 4.66 0.51 -2.40
C LEU A 18 5.14 -0.88 -2.03
N GLU A 19 4.26 -1.74 -1.54
CA GLU A 19 4.60 -3.14 -1.29
C GLU A 19 3.41 -4.07 -1.48
N PHE A 20 3.63 -5.11 -2.30
CA PHE A 20 2.75 -6.27 -2.33
C PHE A 20 2.98 -7.13 -1.10
N ASP A 21 1.90 -7.66 -0.55
CA ASP A 21 1.96 -8.48 0.66
C ASP A 21 2.77 -9.77 0.50
N ARG A 22 2.82 -10.33 -0.71
CA ARG A 22 3.75 -11.38 -1.13
C ARG A 22 4.10 -11.20 -2.61
N LYS A 23 5.32 -11.54 -2.99
CA LYS A 23 5.87 -11.33 -4.34
C LYS A 23 5.80 -12.58 -5.23
N ASP A 24 5.63 -13.74 -4.63
CA ASP A 24 5.70 -15.07 -5.23
C ASP A 24 4.32 -15.68 -5.53
N ILE A 25 3.25 -14.93 -5.25
CA ILE A 25 1.85 -15.34 -5.52
C ILE A 25 1.17 -14.36 -6.47
N SER A 26 0.01 -14.74 -7.00
CA SER A 26 -0.87 -13.79 -7.71
C SER A 26 -1.19 -12.60 -6.80
N MET A 27 -1.32 -11.41 -7.41
CA MET A 27 -1.52 -10.15 -6.67
C MET A 27 -2.69 -10.26 -5.70
N ASN A 28 -2.42 -10.06 -4.41
CA ASN A 28 -3.41 -10.15 -3.35
C ASN A 28 -3.71 -8.78 -2.74
N LYS A 29 -2.74 -8.19 -2.04
CA LYS A 29 -2.87 -6.84 -1.48
C LYS A 29 -1.69 -5.97 -1.89
N LEU A 30 -1.94 -4.72 -2.21
CA LEU A 30 -0.91 -3.69 -2.43
C LEU A 30 -1.12 -2.58 -1.41
N VAL A 31 -0.09 -2.28 -0.62
CA VAL A 31 -0.10 -1.13 0.28
C VAL A 31 0.69 0.02 -0.35
N ALA A 32 0.10 1.20 -0.36
CA ALA A 32 0.74 2.44 -0.78
C ALA A 32 0.79 3.43 0.38
N THR A 33 1.98 3.87 0.76
CA THR A 33 2.17 4.90 1.79
C THR A 33 2.36 6.27 1.15
N SER A 34 1.97 7.33 1.84
CA SER A 34 2.06 8.68 1.29
C SER A 34 2.41 9.75 2.33
N LEU A 35 2.60 10.97 1.82
CA LEU A 35 2.68 12.19 2.63
C LEU A 35 1.40 12.39 3.46
N GLU A 36 1.48 13.29 4.45
CA GLU A 36 0.38 13.64 5.37
C GLU A 36 -0.11 12.49 6.26
N GLY A 37 0.71 11.45 6.42
CA GLY A 37 0.45 10.37 7.38
C GLY A 37 -0.58 9.36 6.92
N LYS A 38 -0.87 9.29 5.62
CA LYS A 38 -1.86 8.38 5.05
C LYS A 38 -1.22 7.15 4.41
N PHE A 39 -1.95 6.05 4.42
CA PHE A 39 -1.68 4.92 3.54
C PHE A 39 -2.98 4.35 2.96
N HIS A 40 -2.86 3.60 1.87
CA HIS A 40 -3.95 2.92 1.17
C HIS A 40 -3.65 1.43 1.07
N VAL A 41 -4.64 0.59 1.28
CA VAL A 41 -4.58 -0.86 1.03
C VAL A 41 -5.54 -1.18 -0.09
N PHE A 42 -5.01 -1.66 -1.21
CA PHE A 42 -5.79 -2.08 -2.38
C PHE A 42 -5.98 -3.60 -2.37
N ASP A 43 -7.22 -4.06 -2.60
CA ASP A 43 -7.50 -5.45 -2.95
C ASP A 43 -7.15 -5.64 -4.43
N MET A 44 -6.11 -6.41 -4.70
CA MET A 44 -5.57 -6.61 -6.04
C MET A 44 -6.12 -7.87 -6.74
N ARG A 45 -7.05 -8.59 -6.11
CA ARG A 45 -7.67 -9.79 -6.70
C ARG A 45 -8.75 -9.44 -7.71
N THR A 46 -9.50 -8.36 -7.47
CA THR A 46 -10.69 -8.01 -8.26
C THR A 46 -10.53 -6.62 -8.87
N GLN A 47 -10.27 -6.57 -10.18
CA GLN A 47 -10.16 -5.32 -10.93
C GLN A 47 -11.48 -5.02 -11.67
N HIS A 48 -12.14 -3.92 -11.32
CA HIS A 48 -13.26 -3.41 -12.12
C HIS A 48 -12.74 -2.71 -13.39
N PRO A 49 -13.30 -2.95 -14.59
CA PRO A 49 -12.77 -2.44 -15.85
C PRO A 49 -12.59 -0.91 -15.89
N THR A 50 -13.49 -0.15 -15.27
CA THR A 50 -13.45 1.33 -15.27
C THR A 50 -13.18 1.96 -13.90
N LYS A 51 -13.31 1.20 -12.80
CA LYS A 51 -13.16 1.73 -11.43
C LYS A 51 -11.84 1.29 -10.78
N GLY A 52 -11.13 0.34 -11.38
CA GLY A 52 -9.88 -0.18 -10.84
C GLY A 52 -10.10 -1.11 -9.64
N PHE A 53 -9.19 -1.04 -8.67
CA PHE A 53 -9.19 -1.86 -7.48
C PHE A 53 -9.88 -1.16 -6.30
N ALA A 54 -10.59 -1.95 -5.49
CA ALA A 54 -11.16 -1.46 -4.23
C ALA A 54 -10.03 -1.13 -3.26
N SER A 55 -10.22 -0.12 -2.41
CA SER A 55 -9.25 0.21 -1.37
C SER A 55 -9.87 0.80 -0.12
N VAL A 56 -9.14 0.67 0.98
CA VAL A 56 -9.36 1.40 2.23
C VAL A 56 -8.14 2.30 2.47
N SER A 57 -8.35 3.43 3.14
CA SER A 57 -7.27 4.35 3.49
C SER A 57 -7.33 4.74 4.95
N GLU A 58 -6.18 4.85 5.59
CA GLU A 58 -6.06 5.14 7.02
C GLU A 58 -5.06 6.27 7.27
N LYS A 59 -5.35 7.15 8.23
CA LYS A 59 -4.43 8.20 8.68
C LYS A 59 -3.64 7.69 9.89
N ALA A 60 -2.54 6.99 9.60
CA ALA A 60 -1.71 6.31 10.59
C ALA A 60 -0.80 7.23 11.42
N HIS A 61 -0.28 8.30 10.81
CA HIS A 61 0.75 9.14 11.41
C HIS A 61 0.37 10.62 11.34
N LYS A 62 0.98 11.46 12.18
CA LYS A 62 0.91 12.93 12.03
C LYS A 62 1.91 13.47 11.00
N SER A 63 2.84 12.63 10.54
CA SER A 63 3.91 12.94 9.59
C SER A 63 3.90 11.94 8.43
N THR A 64 4.70 12.18 7.39
CA THR A 64 4.87 11.29 6.22
C THR A 64 5.06 9.82 6.62
N VAL A 65 4.41 8.91 5.91
CA VAL A 65 4.61 7.46 6.07
C VAL A 65 5.65 7.00 5.04
N TRP A 66 6.89 6.81 5.47
CA TRP A 66 8.03 6.54 4.59
C TRP A 66 8.08 5.11 4.07
N GLN A 67 7.62 4.15 4.86
CA GLN A 67 7.80 2.73 4.57
C GLN A 67 6.57 1.94 4.97
N VAL A 68 6.25 0.92 4.17
CA VAL A 68 5.48 -0.24 4.58
C VAL A 68 6.33 -1.50 4.44
N ARG A 69 6.18 -2.44 5.39
CA ARG A 69 6.81 -3.77 5.37
C ARG A 69 5.85 -4.84 5.88
N HIS A 70 5.42 -5.76 5.02
CA HIS A 70 4.69 -6.96 5.40
C HIS A 70 5.60 -7.96 6.08
N LEU A 71 5.06 -8.69 7.06
CA LEU A 71 5.77 -9.78 7.71
C LEU A 71 5.88 -10.96 6.74
N PRO A 72 7.10 -11.43 6.39
CA PRO A 72 7.26 -12.54 5.44
C PRO A 72 6.50 -13.81 5.85
N GLN A 73 6.44 -14.07 7.16
CA GLN A 73 5.76 -15.22 7.74
C GLN A 73 4.22 -15.09 7.71
N ASN A 74 3.69 -13.87 7.76
CA ASN A 74 2.24 -13.63 7.77
C ASN A 74 1.89 -12.37 6.95
N ARG A 75 1.33 -12.59 5.75
CA ARG A 75 0.98 -11.53 4.81
C ARG A 75 -0.14 -10.59 5.26
N GLU A 76 -0.87 -10.94 6.30
CA GLU A 76 -1.93 -10.08 6.86
C GLU A 76 -1.34 -9.07 7.86
N LEU A 77 -0.09 -9.24 8.28
CA LEU A 77 0.58 -8.31 9.19
C LEU A 77 1.57 -7.43 8.42
N PHE A 78 1.55 -6.13 8.69
CA PHE A 78 2.53 -5.19 8.16
C PHE A 78 2.81 -4.04 9.11
N LEU A 79 4.02 -3.49 9.02
CA LEU A 79 4.45 -2.30 9.75
C LEU A 79 4.44 -1.08 8.82
N THR A 80 4.12 0.08 9.37
CA THR A 80 4.39 1.38 8.74
C THR A 80 5.37 2.20 9.59
N ALA A 81 6.33 2.85 8.93
CA ALA A 81 7.31 3.73 9.57
C ALA A 81 7.04 5.20 9.22
N GLY A 82 6.79 6.02 10.24
CA GLY A 82 6.47 7.44 10.11
C GLY A 82 7.68 8.35 10.26
N GLY A 83 7.58 9.56 9.71
CA GLY A 83 8.66 10.55 9.70
C GLY A 83 9.07 11.11 11.06
N ALA A 84 8.25 10.91 12.09
CA ALA A 84 8.58 11.26 13.47
C ALA A 84 9.24 10.10 14.25
N GLY A 85 9.71 9.05 13.56
CA GLY A 85 10.29 7.86 14.18
C GLY A 85 9.26 6.87 14.74
N GLY A 86 7.97 7.10 14.52
CA GLY A 86 6.90 6.21 14.97
C GLY A 86 6.78 4.94 14.12
N LEU A 87 6.48 3.82 14.76
CA LEU A 87 6.20 2.54 14.12
C LEU A 87 4.80 2.08 14.52
N HIS A 88 3.97 1.71 13.54
CA HIS A 88 2.65 1.13 13.78
C HIS A 88 2.53 -0.25 13.13
N LEU A 89 2.08 -1.24 13.88
CA LEU A 89 1.79 -2.60 13.42
C LEU A 89 0.30 -2.75 13.11
N TRP A 90 -0.02 -3.30 11.95
CA TRP A 90 -1.38 -3.44 11.41
C TRP A 90 -1.73 -4.90 11.13
N LYS A 91 -3.03 -5.18 11.11
CA LYS A 91 -3.65 -6.46 10.71
C LYS A 91 -4.91 -6.20 9.91
#